data_AF-A0A373ZV87-F1
#
_entry.id   AF-A0A373ZV87-F1
#
_cell.length_a   1.000
_cell.length_b   1.000
_cell.length_c   1.000
_cell.angle_alpha   90.00
_cell.angle_beta   90.00
_cell.angle_gamma   90.00
#
_symmetry.space_group_name_H-M   'P 1'
#
loop_
_entity.id
_entity.type
_entity.pdbx_description
1 polymer ?
#
loop_
_entity_poly.entity_id
_entity_poly.type
_entity_poly.pdbx_seq_one_letter_code
_entity_poly.pdbx_strand_id
1 'polypeptide(L)'
;MKKLILGLLSALALLPGGMLRSGDVRAAETFAVQSPRRDHCANPHANCHGERYEDRRGRYTKDSWSVYYRGRKVEGASVSSFADLGGGYGKDNWTVYYRGRKVEGASVSSFADLGGGYGKDNWTVFYEGRKLEGASAMSFEYKGRGYGKDNWNTYFRGEQLRPGQSPDGMLGGGYAKDSWSVYYRGRKVEGVSASSFEYLGGGYGKDPWKVVYQGREVPGASSSSFEELGWGYARDAWKVYYCGEVIPGASPATFRIPDRR
;
A
#
# COMPACT_ATOMS: atom_id res chain seq x y z
N MET A 1 41.88 21.22 17.46
CA MET A 1 42.53 21.14 18.80
C MET A 1 42.05 19.87 19.51
N LYS A 2 42.69 19.44 20.61
CA LYS A 2 42.56 18.09 21.19
C LYS A 2 41.37 17.93 22.16
N LYS A 3 41.02 16.65 22.38
CA LYS A 3 40.03 16.01 23.29
C LYS A 3 39.88 16.61 24.71
N LEU A 4 38.72 16.32 25.33
CA LEU A 4 38.41 15.90 26.73
C LEU A 4 36.87 15.69 26.78
N ILE A 5 36.20 14.61 27.20
CA ILE A 5 36.34 13.59 28.28
C ILE A 5 36.23 14.16 29.70
N LEU A 6 35.05 13.98 30.31
CA LEU A 6 34.73 13.66 31.73
C LEU A 6 33.18 13.62 31.84
N GLY A 7 32.52 12.82 32.68
CA GLY A 7 32.95 11.72 33.54
C GLY A 7 31.71 10.99 34.11
N LEU A 8 31.79 9.68 34.32
CA LEU A 8 30.74 8.84 34.92
C LEU A 8 31.24 8.35 36.27
N LEU A 9 30.47 8.54 37.35
CA LEU A 9 30.82 8.02 38.67
C LEU A 9 29.55 7.66 39.46
N SER A 10 29.47 6.39 39.85
CA SER A 10 28.42 5.84 40.71
C SER A 10 28.59 6.27 42.17
N ALA A 11 27.49 6.27 42.92
CA ALA A 11 27.50 6.07 44.36
C ALA A 11 26.48 4.98 44.73
N LEU A 12 26.83 4.16 45.73
CA LEU A 12 26.19 2.90 46.11
C LEU A 12 25.70 3.01 47.57
N ALA A 13 24.76 2.14 47.97
CA ALA A 13 24.45 1.78 49.37
C ALA A 13 23.72 2.86 50.21
N LEU A 14 22.97 2.57 51.29
CA LEU A 14 22.70 1.33 52.04
C LEU A 14 21.33 1.46 52.76
N LEU A 15 20.62 0.35 53.02
CA LEU A 15 19.51 0.26 53.99
C LEU A 15 20.03 -0.30 55.32
N PRO A 16 19.52 0.16 56.47
CA PRO A 16 18.58 -0.63 57.28
C PRO A 16 17.43 0.25 57.84
N GLY A 17 16.31 -0.21 58.39
CA GLY A 17 15.91 -1.49 58.96
C GLY A 17 15.08 -1.19 60.24
N GLY A 18 13.90 -1.77 60.42
CA GLY A 18 13.02 -1.47 61.55
C GLY A 18 11.72 -2.30 61.52
N MET A 19 11.29 -2.83 62.67
CA MET A 19 10.31 -3.91 62.79
C MET A 19 9.41 -3.73 64.03
N LEU A 20 8.30 -4.48 64.14
CA LEU A 20 7.33 -4.53 65.28
C LEU A 20 6.39 -3.30 65.33
N ARG A 21 5.17 -3.29 65.89
CA ARG A 21 4.14 -4.22 66.47
C ARG A 21 2.86 -3.34 66.71
N SER A 22 1.64 -3.78 67.03
CA SER A 22 0.83 -5.01 66.94
C SER A 22 -0.59 -4.66 67.43
N GLY A 23 -1.66 -5.34 67.02
CA GLY A 23 -2.99 -5.10 67.60
C GLY A 23 -4.15 -5.81 66.91
N ASP A 24 -4.65 -6.87 67.55
CA ASP A 24 -5.91 -7.55 67.19
C ASP A 24 -7.15 -6.67 67.43
N VAL A 25 -8.28 -7.02 66.83
CA VAL A 25 -9.43 -7.63 67.54
C VAL A 25 -10.45 -8.19 66.53
N ARG A 26 -11.06 -9.32 66.90
CA ARG A 26 -12.06 -10.08 66.13
C ARG A 26 -13.42 -9.38 66.09
N ALA A 27 -14.15 -9.57 65.00
CA ALA A 27 -15.57 -9.87 65.04
C ALA A 27 -15.89 -10.86 63.91
N ALA A 28 -16.44 -12.01 64.25
CA ALA A 28 -16.92 -13.00 63.30
C ALA A 28 -18.41 -13.21 63.57
N GLU A 29 -19.24 -12.94 62.57
CA GLU A 29 -20.60 -13.47 62.51
C GLU A 29 -20.82 -14.10 61.13
N THR A 30 -21.21 -15.36 61.15
CA THR A 30 -21.59 -16.15 59.99
C THR A 30 -23.09 -16.40 60.05
N PHE A 31 -23.84 -15.96 59.06
CA PHE A 31 -25.07 -16.64 58.65
C PHE A 31 -25.18 -16.67 57.13
N ALA A 32 -25.76 -17.76 56.63
CA ALA A 32 -25.59 -18.22 55.26
C ALA A 32 -26.81 -17.94 54.37
N VAL A 33 -26.74 -18.51 53.16
CA VAL A 33 -27.86 -18.97 52.30
C VAL A 33 -28.10 -18.17 51.00
N GLN A 34 -28.23 -18.97 49.93
CA GLN A 34 -28.77 -18.69 48.58
C GLN A 34 -27.92 -17.88 47.57
N SER A 35 -27.39 -18.63 46.60
CA SER A 35 -27.00 -18.13 45.28
C SER A 35 -28.23 -17.96 44.37
N PRO A 36 -28.42 -16.82 43.69
CA PRO A 36 -29.08 -16.73 42.39
C PRO A 36 -28.00 -17.04 41.33
N ARG A 37 -28.03 -18.19 40.66
CA ARG A 37 -28.77 -18.46 39.41
C ARG A 37 -28.38 -17.54 38.25
N ARG A 38 -27.99 -18.19 37.15
CA ARG A 38 -27.63 -17.58 35.86
C ARG A 38 -28.88 -17.03 35.16
N ASP A 39 -29.12 -15.73 35.25
CA ASP A 39 -30.06 -15.08 34.34
C ASP A 39 -29.31 -14.52 33.13
N HIS A 40 -29.53 -15.19 31.99
CA HIS A 40 -29.04 -14.74 30.69
C HIS A 40 -29.90 -13.57 30.24
N CYS A 41 -29.52 -12.35 30.63
CA CYS A 41 -30.11 -11.14 30.07
C CYS A 41 -29.70 -11.03 28.59
N ALA A 42 -30.55 -11.57 27.71
CA ALA A 42 -30.45 -11.43 26.27
C ALA A 42 -30.44 -9.94 25.90
N ASN A 43 -29.50 -9.53 25.05
CA ASN A 43 -29.41 -8.16 24.54
C ASN A 43 -30.56 -7.92 23.53
N PRO A 44 -31.55 -7.04 23.81
CA PRO A 44 -32.82 -7.00 23.09
C PRO A 44 -32.80 -6.12 21.83
N HIS A 45 -31.64 -5.97 21.18
CA HIS A 45 -31.51 -5.25 19.90
C HIS A 45 -31.02 -6.18 18.78
N ALA A 46 -31.89 -7.12 18.42
CA ALA A 46 -31.83 -7.87 17.17
C ALA A 46 -32.97 -7.44 16.23
N ASN A 47 -32.69 -7.40 14.93
CA ASN A 47 -33.58 -6.99 13.81
C ASN A 47 -33.93 -5.49 13.74
N CYS A 48 -34.02 -4.84 12.56
CA CYS A 48 -33.91 -5.29 11.16
C CYS A 48 -33.01 -4.36 10.33
N HIS A 49 -32.29 -4.91 9.36
CA HIS A 49 -32.32 -4.59 7.91
C HIS A 49 -31.08 -5.18 7.24
N GLY A 50 -31.27 -5.79 6.08
CA GLY A 50 -30.29 -6.70 5.50
C GLY A 50 -29.20 -6.00 4.71
N GLU A 51 -27.97 -6.03 5.22
CA GLU A 51 -26.78 -5.87 4.40
C GLU A 51 -25.88 -7.11 4.45
N ARG A 52 -25.59 -7.57 3.23
CA ARG A 52 -24.56 -8.48 2.75
C ARG A 52 -23.41 -8.74 3.74
N TYR A 53 -23.01 -10.00 3.88
CA TYR A 53 -21.94 -10.50 4.76
C TYR A 53 -20.59 -9.75 4.67
N GLU A 54 -20.49 -8.59 5.32
CA GLU A 54 -19.22 -8.08 5.84
C GLU A 54 -19.05 -8.55 7.28
N ASP A 55 -17.90 -9.17 7.53
CA ASP A 55 -17.57 -9.82 8.78
C ASP A 55 -17.52 -8.80 9.95
N ARG A 56 -18.49 -8.89 10.89
CA ARG A 56 -18.52 -8.07 12.11
C ARG A 56 -17.23 -8.15 12.94
N ARG A 57 -16.36 -9.14 12.71
CA ARG A 57 -15.00 -9.21 13.30
C ARG A 57 -14.06 -8.08 12.82
N GLY A 58 -14.47 -7.23 11.88
CA GLY A 58 -13.69 -6.07 11.42
C GLY A 58 -13.93 -4.76 12.18
N ARG A 59 -15.02 -4.64 12.95
CA ARG A 59 -15.52 -3.38 13.52
C ARG A 59 -15.04 -3.14 14.97
N TYR A 60 -14.94 -1.87 15.38
CA TYR A 60 -14.82 -1.47 16.77
C TYR A 60 -16.19 -1.53 17.49
N THR A 61 -16.15 -1.79 18.79
CA THR A 61 -17.33 -1.71 19.68
C THR A 61 -16.99 -0.87 20.90
N LYS A 62 -17.97 -0.27 21.57
CA LYS A 62 -17.74 0.47 22.82
C LYS A 62 -18.89 0.27 23.81
N ASP A 63 -18.55 0.29 25.08
CA ASP A 63 -19.50 0.47 26.19
C ASP A 63 -19.35 1.88 26.79
N SER A 64 -19.87 2.13 27.99
CA SER A 64 -19.78 3.44 28.66
C SER A 64 -18.36 3.83 29.11
N TRP A 65 -17.41 2.88 29.15
CA TRP A 65 -16.10 3.02 29.82
C TRP A 65 -14.91 2.67 28.93
N SER A 66 -15.10 1.88 27.87
CA SER A 66 -14.01 1.42 27.02
C SER A 66 -14.43 1.18 25.57
N VAL A 67 -13.47 1.43 24.67
CA VAL A 67 -13.52 1.03 23.26
C VAL A 67 -12.80 -0.30 23.11
N TYR A 68 -13.28 -1.16 22.23
CA TYR A 68 -12.76 -2.50 21.98
C TYR A 68 -12.58 -2.75 20.48
N TYR A 69 -11.53 -3.49 20.13
CA TYR A 69 -11.34 -4.09 18.82
C TYR A 69 -11.25 -5.60 18.97
N ARG A 70 -12.13 -6.37 18.32
CA ARG A 70 -12.23 -7.84 18.48
C ARG A 70 -12.26 -8.31 19.94
N GLY A 71 -13.01 -7.60 20.79
CA GLY A 71 -13.14 -7.89 22.23
C GLY A 71 -11.93 -7.52 23.09
N ARG A 72 -10.86 -6.93 22.53
CA ARG A 72 -9.72 -6.41 23.29
C ARG A 72 -9.86 -4.90 23.48
N LYS A 73 -9.67 -4.41 24.70
CA LYS A 73 -9.70 -2.98 25.00
C LYS A 73 -8.65 -2.22 24.19
N VAL A 74 -9.04 -1.07 23.65
CA VAL A 74 -8.17 -0.12 22.94
C VAL A 74 -7.65 0.86 23.97
N GLU A 75 -6.37 0.74 24.33
CA GLU A 75 -5.79 1.58 25.36
C GLU A 75 -5.64 3.04 24.91
N GLY A 76 -5.97 3.96 25.81
CA GLY A 76 -5.96 5.41 25.57
C GLY A 76 -7.16 5.97 24.77
N ALA A 77 -8.04 5.13 24.21
CA ALA A 77 -9.14 5.58 23.36
C ALA A 77 -10.27 6.29 24.14
N SER A 78 -10.65 7.49 23.70
CA SER A 78 -11.72 8.29 24.29
C SER A 78 -13.11 7.85 23.79
N VAL A 79 -13.80 7.05 24.60
CA VAL A 79 -15.16 6.52 24.33
C VAL A 79 -16.14 7.58 23.83
N SER A 80 -16.14 8.77 24.45
CA SER A 80 -17.07 9.86 24.17
C SER A 80 -16.88 10.47 22.78
N SER A 81 -15.68 10.40 22.21
CA SER A 81 -15.36 10.92 20.88
C SER A 81 -14.98 9.85 19.85
N PHE A 82 -14.92 8.58 20.24
CA PHE A 82 -14.51 7.50 19.34
C PHE A 82 -15.53 7.25 18.22
N ALA A 83 -15.03 7.32 16.99
CA ALA A 83 -15.67 6.98 15.73
C ALA A 83 -14.92 5.83 15.05
N ASP A 84 -15.67 4.84 14.55
CA ASP A 84 -15.14 3.80 13.68
C ASP A 84 -15.13 4.33 12.23
N LEU A 85 -14.02 4.16 11.52
CA LEU A 85 -13.86 4.62 10.13
C LEU A 85 -14.02 3.48 9.10
N GLY A 86 -14.15 2.22 9.54
CA GLY A 86 -14.07 1.06 8.66
C GLY A 86 -12.63 0.60 8.40
N GLY A 87 -12.48 -0.51 7.67
CA GLY A 87 -11.16 -1.05 7.29
C GLY A 87 -10.26 -1.56 8.45
N GLY A 88 -10.71 -1.43 9.70
CA GLY A 88 -9.91 -1.58 10.92
C GLY A 88 -9.32 -0.26 11.44
N TYR A 89 -9.56 0.87 10.78
CA TYR A 89 -9.26 2.21 11.30
C TYR A 89 -10.41 2.74 12.17
N GLY A 90 -10.04 3.47 13.21
CA GLY A 90 -10.95 4.26 14.05
C GLY A 90 -10.21 5.48 14.56
N LYS A 91 -10.91 6.49 15.07
CA LYS A 91 -10.27 7.64 15.70
C LYS A 91 -11.13 8.20 16.82
N ASP A 92 -10.48 8.84 17.79
CA ASP A 92 -11.13 9.80 18.68
C ASP A 92 -10.66 11.22 18.35
N ASN A 93 -10.92 12.20 19.21
CA ASN A 93 -10.51 13.60 18.97
C ASN A 93 -8.98 13.83 18.99
N TRP A 94 -8.18 12.86 19.45
CA TRP A 94 -6.75 13.02 19.73
C TRP A 94 -5.85 11.98 19.05
N THR A 95 -6.38 10.80 18.76
CA THR A 95 -5.61 9.65 18.27
C THR A 95 -6.35 8.89 17.17
N VAL A 96 -5.60 8.52 16.11
CA VAL A 96 -6.04 7.53 15.12
C VAL A 96 -5.55 6.14 15.54
N TYR A 97 -6.38 5.13 15.36
CA TYR A 97 -6.13 3.74 15.73
C TYR A 97 -6.29 2.81 14.53
N TYR A 98 -5.40 1.82 14.42
CA TYR A 98 -5.52 0.69 13.51
C TYR A 98 -5.57 -0.63 14.29
N ARG A 99 -6.65 -1.40 14.13
CA ARG A 99 -6.93 -2.66 14.84
C ARG A 99 -6.65 -2.59 16.35
N GLY A 100 -7.03 -1.47 16.98
CA GLY A 100 -6.84 -1.21 18.41
C GLY A 100 -5.44 -0.73 18.82
N ARG A 101 -4.56 -0.35 17.89
CA ARG A 101 -3.23 0.22 18.17
C ARG A 101 -3.14 1.65 17.64
N LYS A 102 -2.48 2.55 18.38
CA LYS A 102 -2.23 3.92 17.93
C LYS A 102 -1.44 3.95 16.62
N VAL A 103 -1.86 4.81 15.69
CA VAL A 103 -1.16 5.12 14.45
C VAL A 103 -0.28 6.34 14.71
N GLU A 104 1.04 6.15 14.72
CA GLU A 104 1.98 7.23 15.02
C GLU A 104 2.10 8.22 13.86
N GLY A 105 2.10 9.51 14.17
CA GLY A 105 2.24 10.60 13.20
C GLY A 105 0.99 10.97 12.40
N ALA A 106 -0.14 10.26 12.58
CA ALA A 106 -1.38 10.52 11.84
C ALA A 106 -2.12 11.78 12.31
N SER A 107 -2.51 12.65 11.37
CA SER A 107 -3.31 13.85 11.64
C SER A 107 -4.81 13.54 11.73
N VAL A 108 -5.30 13.38 12.95
CA VAL A 108 -6.72 13.05 13.30
C VAL A 108 -7.75 13.89 12.53
N SER A 109 -7.51 15.19 12.40
CA SER A 109 -8.44 16.15 11.78
C SER A 109 -8.63 15.94 10.28
N SER A 110 -7.63 15.36 9.60
CA SER A 110 -7.68 15.06 8.17
C SER A 110 -7.64 13.56 7.83
N PHE A 111 -7.55 12.68 8.83
CA PHE A 111 -7.45 11.24 8.60
C PHE A 111 -8.76 10.63 8.06
N ALA A 112 -8.62 9.87 6.97
CA ALA A 112 -9.66 9.08 6.31
C ALA A 112 -9.18 7.64 6.01
N ASP A 113 -10.08 6.66 6.12
CA ASP A 113 -9.88 5.32 5.55
C ASP A 113 -10.02 5.39 4.02
N LEU A 114 -9.18 4.64 3.31
CA LEU A 114 -9.27 4.45 1.85
C LEU A 114 -9.70 3.01 1.50
N GLY A 115 -9.79 2.12 2.49
CA GLY A 115 -10.11 0.71 2.32
C GLY A 115 -8.88 -0.16 2.05
N GLY A 116 -9.06 -1.48 2.18
CA GLY A 116 -8.00 -2.45 1.95
C GLY A 116 -6.80 -2.37 2.90
N GLY A 117 -6.94 -1.66 4.04
CA GLY A 117 -5.86 -1.38 4.99
C GLY A 117 -5.10 -0.06 4.72
N TYR A 118 -5.38 0.62 3.61
CA TYR A 118 -4.87 1.95 3.34
C TYR A 118 -5.71 3.03 4.04
N GLY A 119 -5.05 3.99 4.67
CA GLY A 119 -5.65 5.24 5.14
C GLY A 119 -4.73 6.40 4.80
N LYS A 120 -5.21 7.64 4.86
CA LYS A 120 -4.34 8.82 4.71
C LYS A 120 -4.83 9.99 5.54
N ASP A 121 -3.89 10.87 5.87
CA ASP A 121 -4.20 12.26 6.19
C ASP A 121 -3.76 13.18 5.04
N ASN A 122 -3.79 14.50 5.23
CA ASN A 122 -3.43 15.46 4.17
C ASN A 122 -1.97 15.34 3.67
N TRP A 123 -1.07 14.71 4.43
CA TRP A 123 0.37 14.68 4.17
C TRP A 123 0.94 13.28 4.02
N THR A 124 0.37 12.31 4.76
CA THR A 124 0.94 10.97 4.93
C THR A 124 -0.08 9.90 4.55
N VAL A 125 0.36 8.92 3.77
CA VAL A 125 -0.38 7.67 3.53
C VAL A 125 0.07 6.63 4.54
N PHE A 126 -0.86 5.81 5.00
CA PHE A 126 -0.63 4.72 5.94
C PHE A 126 -1.13 3.40 5.36
N TYR A 127 -0.42 2.32 5.62
CA TYR A 127 -0.87 0.95 5.36
C TYR A 127 -0.81 0.15 6.67
N GLU A 128 -1.93 -0.47 7.05
CA GLU A 128 -2.14 -1.18 8.31
C GLU A 128 -1.60 -0.43 9.55
N GLY A 129 -1.84 0.89 9.61
CA GLY A 129 -1.42 1.77 10.71
C GLY A 129 0.07 2.12 10.74
N ARG A 130 0.82 1.85 9.67
CA ARG A 130 2.23 2.26 9.51
C ARG A 130 2.35 3.27 8.38
N LYS A 131 3.23 4.26 8.52
CA LYS A 131 3.56 5.22 7.46
C LYS A 131 4.05 4.47 6.20
N LEU A 132 3.48 4.81 5.06
CA LEU A 132 3.83 4.28 3.75
C LEU A 132 4.88 5.19 3.11
N GLU A 133 6.14 4.73 3.06
CA GLU A 133 7.23 5.57 2.56
C GLU A 133 7.17 5.80 1.04
N GLY A 134 7.58 7.00 0.63
CA GLY A 134 7.57 7.44 -0.78
C GLY A 134 6.18 7.76 -1.36
N ALA A 135 5.08 7.53 -0.62
CA ALA A 135 3.72 7.71 -1.13
C ALA A 135 3.24 9.17 -1.05
N SER A 136 2.62 9.66 -2.12
CA SER A 136 2.10 11.03 -2.22
C SER A 136 0.63 11.12 -1.80
N ALA A 137 0.37 11.50 -0.54
CA ALA A 137 -1.00 11.58 0.01
C ALA A 137 -1.97 12.44 -0.84
N MET A 138 -1.47 13.51 -1.46
CA MET A 138 -2.26 14.39 -2.33
C MET A 138 -2.84 13.67 -3.57
N SER A 139 -2.15 12.65 -4.10
CA SER A 139 -2.59 11.90 -5.28
C SER A 139 -2.87 10.41 -5.02
N PHE A 140 -2.76 9.96 -3.76
CA PHE A 140 -2.94 8.56 -3.43
C PHE A 140 -4.42 8.12 -3.47
N GLU A 141 -4.67 7.06 -4.23
CA GLU A 141 -5.94 6.36 -4.39
C GLU A 141 -5.80 4.86 -4.07
N TYR A 142 -6.83 4.27 -3.47
CA TYR A 142 -6.97 2.80 -3.39
C TYR A 142 -7.66 2.29 -4.67
N LYS A 143 -7.06 1.31 -5.36
CA LYS A 143 -7.58 0.74 -6.62
C LYS A 143 -8.29 -0.61 -6.43
N GLY A 144 -8.48 -1.05 -5.19
CA GLY A 144 -9.08 -2.35 -4.88
C GLY A 144 -8.06 -3.50 -4.80
N ARG A 145 -8.50 -4.66 -4.29
CA ARG A 145 -7.72 -5.91 -4.20
C ARG A 145 -6.34 -5.80 -3.51
N GLY A 146 -6.15 -4.78 -2.67
CA GLY A 146 -4.87 -4.48 -2.00
C GLY A 146 -3.88 -3.64 -2.83
N TYR A 147 -4.28 -3.10 -3.98
CA TYR A 147 -3.49 -2.14 -4.74
C TYR A 147 -3.81 -0.69 -4.34
N GLY A 148 -2.78 0.11 -4.11
CA GLY A 148 -2.86 1.56 -3.99
C GLY A 148 -1.93 2.21 -5.01
N LYS A 149 -2.21 3.45 -5.42
CA LYS A 149 -1.41 4.17 -6.41
C LYS A 149 -1.44 5.67 -6.13
N ASP A 150 -0.33 6.35 -6.40
CA ASP A 150 -0.27 7.80 -6.57
C ASP A 150 0.25 8.16 -7.98
N ASN A 151 0.48 9.45 -8.25
CA ASN A 151 0.94 9.90 -9.58
C ASN A 151 2.31 9.33 -10.02
N TRP A 152 3.11 8.81 -9.09
CA TRP A 152 4.48 8.36 -9.31
C TRP A 152 4.66 6.86 -9.08
N ASN A 153 3.98 6.31 -8.07
CA ASN A 153 4.24 5.02 -7.50
C ASN A 153 2.98 4.14 -7.45
N THR A 154 3.15 2.84 -7.69
CA THR A 154 2.11 1.82 -7.44
C THR A 154 2.54 0.95 -6.28
N TYR A 155 1.60 0.57 -5.43
CA TYR A 155 1.82 -0.19 -4.21
C TYR A 155 0.90 -1.42 -4.19
N PHE A 156 1.39 -2.50 -3.58
CA PHE A 156 0.59 -3.68 -3.28
C PHE A 156 0.78 -4.05 -1.82
N ARG A 157 -0.29 -3.98 -1.03
CA ARG A 157 -0.29 -4.34 0.40
C ARG A 157 0.82 -3.66 1.20
N GLY A 158 1.01 -2.35 0.96
CA GLY A 158 2.02 -1.52 1.62
C GLY A 158 3.42 -1.59 1.01
N GLU A 159 3.70 -2.53 0.11
CA GLU A 159 5.00 -2.60 -0.59
C GLU A 159 4.97 -1.78 -1.88
N GLN A 160 6.00 -0.96 -2.13
CA GLN A 160 6.16 -0.24 -3.39
C GLN A 160 6.54 -1.23 -4.50
N LEU A 161 5.72 -1.32 -5.54
CA LEU A 161 5.98 -2.18 -6.67
C LEU A 161 7.06 -1.59 -7.56
N ARG A 162 7.92 -2.46 -8.12
CA ARG A 162 8.83 -2.05 -9.19
C ARG A 162 8.06 -1.88 -10.51
N PRO A 163 8.56 -1.06 -11.43
CA PRO A 163 7.98 -0.90 -12.76
C PRO A 163 7.80 -2.25 -13.46
N GLY A 164 6.62 -2.49 -14.03
CA GLY A 164 6.24 -3.78 -14.64
C GLY A 164 5.85 -4.90 -13.68
N GLN A 165 5.75 -4.64 -12.37
CA GLN A 165 5.06 -5.55 -11.43
C GLN A 165 3.59 -5.17 -11.20
N SER A 166 3.16 -3.97 -11.61
CA SER A 166 1.74 -3.57 -11.63
C SER A 166 1.05 -4.08 -12.90
N PRO A 167 -0.20 -4.57 -12.83
CA PRO A 167 -0.97 -4.96 -14.02
C PRO A 167 -1.11 -3.81 -15.03
N ASP A 168 -1.46 -2.61 -14.55
CA ASP A 168 -1.59 -1.38 -15.36
C ASP A 168 -0.26 -0.93 -16.02
N GLY A 169 0.88 -1.39 -15.50
CA GLY A 169 2.20 -1.05 -16.03
C GLY A 169 2.65 -1.94 -17.19
N MET A 170 1.96 -3.04 -17.48
CA MET A 170 2.32 -3.97 -18.56
C MET A 170 1.79 -3.52 -19.91
N LEU A 171 2.69 -3.30 -20.87
CA LEU A 171 2.32 -2.92 -22.24
C LEU A 171 2.18 -4.13 -23.18
N GLY A 172 2.65 -5.30 -22.76
CA GLY A 172 2.71 -6.51 -23.59
C GLY A 172 4.11 -6.75 -24.17
N GLY A 173 4.32 -7.93 -24.77
CA GLY A 173 5.61 -8.29 -25.42
C GLY A 173 6.84 -8.34 -24.50
N GLY A 174 6.68 -8.25 -23.18
CA GLY A 174 7.77 -8.08 -22.22
C GLY A 174 8.14 -6.62 -21.92
N TYR A 175 7.41 -5.65 -22.50
CA TYR A 175 7.50 -4.24 -22.12
C TYR A 175 6.60 -3.89 -20.94
N ALA A 176 7.09 -2.96 -20.14
CA ALA A 176 6.34 -2.29 -19.09
C ALA A 176 6.79 -0.83 -18.95
N LYS A 177 6.02 -0.01 -18.24
CA LYS A 177 6.43 1.36 -17.90
C LYS A 177 5.96 1.80 -16.51
N ASP A 178 6.63 2.82 -15.98
CA ASP A 178 6.14 3.69 -14.91
C ASP A 178 5.88 5.12 -15.46
N SER A 179 5.74 6.12 -14.59
CA SER A 179 5.50 7.52 -14.98
C SER A 179 6.69 8.21 -15.68
N TRP A 180 7.89 7.63 -15.64
CA TRP A 180 9.16 8.22 -16.08
C TRP A 180 9.94 7.37 -17.09
N SER A 181 9.93 6.04 -16.91
CA SER A 181 10.81 5.10 -17.60
C SER A 181 10.04 3.92 -18.20
N VAL A 182 10.52 3.47 -19.36
CA VAL A 182 10.09 2.24 -20.03
C VAL A 182 11.08 1.13 -19.71
N TYR A 183 10.60 -0.10 -19.57
CA TYR A 183 11.38 -1.27 -19.25
C TYR A 183 11.07 -2.40 -20.22
N TYR A 184 12.10 -3.14 -20.65
CA TYR A 184 11.96 -4.41 -21.34
C TYR A 184 12.54 -5.52 -20.47
N ARG A 185 11.72 -6.51 -20.09
CA ARG A 185 12.08 -7.62 -19.18
C ARG A 185 12.82 -7.15 -17.92
N GLY A 186 12.36 -6.04 -17.33
CA GLY A 186 12.93 -5.43 -16.11
C GLY A 186 14.17 -4.57 -16.31
N ARG A 187 14.70 -4.41 -17.53
CA ARG A 187 15.81 -3.49 -17.85
C ARG A 187 15.26 -2.19 -18.43
N LYS A 188 15.75 -1.05 -17.95
CA LYS A 188 15.35 0.27 -18.48
C LYS A 188 15.73 0.39 -19.96
N VAL A 189 14.81 0.94 -20.76
CA VAL A 189 15.02 1.28 -22.17
C VAL A 189 15.44 2.75 -22.23
N GLU A 190 16.57 3.04 -22.86
CA GLU A 190 17.19 4.37 -22.80
C GLU A 190 16.79 5.29 -23.96
N GLY A 191 16.53 6.55 -23.63
CA GLY A 191 16.13 7.59 -24.59
C GLY A 191 14.76 7.35 -25.21
N VAL A 192 13.80 6.81 -24.45
CA VAL A 192 12.37 6.74 -24.81
C VAL A 192 11.51 7.41 -23.73
N SER A 193 10.43 8.06 -24.16
CA SER A 193 9.50 8.82 -23.33
C SER A 193 8.36 7.93 -22.79
N ALA A 194 8.39 7.59 -21.51
CA ALA A 194 7.38 6.71 -20.91
C ALA A 194 5.93 7.23 -21.05
N SER A 195 5.72 8.55 -20.97
CA SER A 195 4.39 9.15 -21.11
C SER A 195 3.75 8.87 -22.47
N SER A 196 4.56 8.77 -23.54
CA SER A 196 4.13 8.61 -24.93
C SER A 196 4.52 7.26 -25.56
N PHE A 197 5.15 6.37 -24.79
CA PHE A 197 5.57 5.05 -25.27
C PHE A 197 4.40 4.07 -25.43
N GLU A 198 4.40 3.40 -26.59
CA GLU A 198 3.42 2.43 -27.09
C GLU A 198 4.11 1.11 -27.46
N TYR A 199 3.45 -0.02 -27.21
CA TYR A 199 3.86 -1.34 -27.70
C TYR A 199 3.10 -1.68 -28.98
N LEU A 200 3.81 -2.05 -30.05
CA LEU A 200 3.24 -2.21 -31.40
C LEU A 200 2.92 -3.65 -31.78
N GLY A 201 3.31 -4.65 -30.97
CA GLY A 201 3.35 -6.04 -31.41
C GLY A 201 4.76 -6.48 -31.81
N GLY A 202 4.94 -7.76 -32.14
CA GLY A 202 6.20 -8.32 -32.69
C GLY A 202 7.48 -8.23 -31.82
N GLY A 203 7.43 -7.59 -30.65
CA GLY A 203 8.61 -7.16 -29.89
C GLY A 203 9.04 -5.71 -30.16
N TYR A 204 8.32 -4.99 -31.02
CA TYR A 204 8.50 -3.56 -31.28
C TYR A 204 7.70 -2.68 -30.31
N GLY A 205 8.25 -1.51 -30.00
CA GLY A 205 7.55 -0.40 -29.38
C GLY A 205 8.12 0.92 -29.88
N LYS A 206 7.40 2.02 -29.67
CA LYS A 206 7.86 3.36 -30.08
C LYS A 206 7.39 4.43 -29.11
N ASP A 207 8.08 5.56 -29.15
CA ASP A 207 7.54 6.86 -28.76
C ASP A 207 7.51 7.78 -30.00
N PRO A 208 7.17 9.08 -29.89
CA PRO A 208 7.16 10.01 -31.03
C PRO A 208 8.51 10.19 -31.73
N TRP A 209 9.64 9.81 -31.11
CA TRP A 209 11.00 10.12 -31.57
C TRP A 209 11.82 8.89 -31.94
N LYS A 210 11.57 7.75 -31.29
CA LYS A 210 12.40 6.55 -31.36
C LYS A 210 11.53 5.29 -31.48
N VAL A 211 12.02 4.35 -32.29
CA VAL A 211 11.51 2.97 -32.34
C VAL A 211 12.50 2.05 -31.65
N VAL A 212 11.98 1.08 -30.91
CA VAL A 212 12.77 0.06 -30.21
C VAL A 212 12.27 -1.35 -30.54
N TYR A 213 13.21 -2.29 -30.62
CA TYR A 213 12.95 -3.73 -30.71
C TYR A 213 13.57 -4.41 -29.49
N GLN A 214 12.76 -5.15 -28.72
CA GLN A 214 13.17 -5.82 -27.48
C GLN A 214 14.03 -4.94 -26.55
N GLY A 215 13.61 -3.68 -26.36
CA GLY A 215 14.28 -2.70 -25.51
C GLY A 215 15.59 -2.11 -26.06
N ARG A 216 15.95 -2.39 -27.31
CA ARG A 216 17.08 -1.76 -28.02
C ARG A 216 16.55 -0.82 -29.10
N GLU A 217 17.25 0.29 -29.33
CA GLU A 217 16.94 1.20 -30.44
C GLU A 217 17.05 0.50 -31.80
N VAL A 218 16.10 0.80 -32.70
CA VAL A 218 16.11 0.41 -34.12
C VAL A 218 16.76 1.56 -34.90
N PRO A 219 18.04 1.45 -35.33
CA PRO A 219 18.77 2.60 -35.84
C PRO A 219 18.14 3.19 -37.10
N GLY A 220 17.91 4.50 -37.08
CA GLY A 220 17.39 5.25 -38.23
C GLY A 220 15.97 4.89 -38.65
N ALA A 221 15.15 4.27 -37.78
CA ALA A 221 13.73 4.06 -38.01
C ALA A 221 12.90 5.34 -37.76
N SER A 222 11.94 5.62 -38.65
CA SER A 222 11.00 6.73 -38.55
C SER A 222 9.79 6.36 -37.69
N SER A 223 9.80 6.73 -36.41
CA SER A 223 8.69 6.56 -35.45
C SER A 223 7.31 6.98 -36.00
N SER A 224 7.27 8.10 -36.72
CA SER A 224 6.06 8.69 -37.30
C SER A 224 5.45 7.86 -38.43
N SER A 225 6.23 7.02 -39.11
CA SER A 225 5.75 6.14 -40.20
C SER A 225 5.93 4.64 -39.90
N PHE A 226 6.37 4.28 -38.70
CA PHE A 226 6.65 2.89 -38.32
C PHE A 226 5.37 2.07 -38.11
N GLU A 227 5.31 0.94 -38.81
CA GLU A 227 4.21 -0.04 -38.86
C GLU A 227 4.77 -1.45 -38.58
N GLU A 228 4.18 -2.18 -37.62
CA GLU A 228 4.45 -3.61 -37.39
C GLU A 228 3.62 -4.43 -38.37
N LEU A 229 4.25 -5.40 -39.05
CA LEU A 229 3.59 -6.21 -40.09
C LEU A 229 3.25 -7.63 -39.61
N GLY A 230 3.75 -8.03 -38.44
CA GLY A 230 3.66 -9.38 -37.89
C GLY A 230 4.98 -10.15 -38.00
N TRP A 231 5.12 -11.16 -37.14
CA TRP A 231 6.24 -12.11 -37.14
C TRP A 231 7.64 -11.50 -36.99
N GLY A 232 7.74 -10.28 -36.43
CA GLY A 232 9.00 -9.55 -36.30
C GLY A 232 9.38 -8.74 -37.54
N TYR A 233 8.57 -8.78 -38.60
CA TYR A 233 8.66 -7.83 -39.70
C TYR A 233 7.99 -6.50 -39.34
N ALA A 234 8.61 -5.41 -39.77
CA ALA A 234 8.07 -4.07 -39.67
C ALA A 234 8.55 -3.23 -40.85
N ARG A 235 7.98 -2.05 -41.05
CA ARG A 235 8.49 -1.06 -42.01
C ARG A 235 8.31 0.35 -41.48
N ASP A 236 9.09 1.28 -42.02
CA ASP A 236 8.75 2.69 -42.05
C ASP A 236 8.56 3.14 -43.51
N ALA A 237 8.38 4.44 -43.77
CA ALA A 237 8.23 4.95 -45.13
C ALA A 237 9.42 4.60 -46.08
N TRP A 238 10.61 4.36 -45.54
CA TRP A 238 11.88 4.28 -46.28
C TRP A 238 12.61 2.94 -46.17
N LYS A 239 12.37 2.14 -45.13
CA LYS A 239 13.05 0.87 -44.86
C LYS A 239 12.10 -0.21 -44.37
N VAL A 240 12.44 -1.46 -44.71
CA VAL A 240 11.83 -2.66 -44.12
C VAL A 240 12.78 -3.21 -43.06
N TYR A 241 12.22 -3.72 -41.97
CA TYR A 241 12.93 -4.25 -40.82
C TYR A 241 12.53 -5.70 -40.54
N TYR A 242 13.48 -6.48 -40.05
CA TYR A 242 13.25 -7.79 -39.43
C TYR A 242 13.98 -7.87 -38.10
N CYS A 243 13.24 -8.11 -37.02
CA CYS A 243 13.76 -8.18 -35.65
C CYS A 243 14.64 -6.97 -35.24
N GLY A 244 14.26 -5.76 -35.68
CA GLY A 244 14.99 -4.51 -35.40
C GLY A 244 16.12 -4.17 -36.38
N GLU A 245 16.50 -5.08 -37.28
CA GLU A 245 17.55 -4.86 -38.28
C GLU A 245 16.96 -4.49 -39.65
N VAL A 246 17.63 -3.61 -40.41
CA VAL A 246 17.20 -3.21 -41.76
C VAL A 246 17.41 -4.38 -42.74
N ILE A 247 16.41 -4.66 -43.59
CA ILE A 247 16.54 -5.59 -44.71
C ILE A 247 17.08 -4.83 -45.94
N PRO A 248 18.33 -5.04 -46.40
CA PRO A 248 18.89 -4.29 -47.53
C PRO A 248 18.14 -4.59 -48.84
N GLY A 249 17.87 -3.56 -49.64
CA GLY A 249 17.21 -3.69 -50.94
C GLY A 249 15.70 -3.96 -50.91
N ALA A 250 15.09 -4.13 -49.73
CA ALA A 250 13.65 -4.30 -49.61
C ALA A 250 12.90 -2.95 -49.78
N SER A 251 11.93 -2.90 -50.70
CA SER A 251 11.08 -1.73 -50.92
C SER A 251 9.88 -1.71 -49.96
N PRO A 252 9.73 -0.72 -49.07
CA PRO A 252 8.63 -0.68 -48.09
C PRO A 252 7.24 -0.64 -48.73
N ALA A 253 7.13 -0.03 -49.91
CA ALA A 253 5.88 0.13 -50.63
C ALA A 253 5.35 -1.18 -51.23
N THR A 254 6.24 -2.14 -51.56
CA THR A 254 5.87 -3.41 -52.21
C THR A 254 6.18 -4.65 -51.37
N PHE A 255 6.83 -4.50 -50.21
CA PHE A 255 7.17 -5.60 -49.33
C PHE A 255 5.93 -6.37 -48.85
N ARG A 256 6.06 -7.70 -48.88
CA ARG A 256 5.12 -8.64 -48.28
C ARG A 256 5.91 -9.63 -47.44
N ILE A 257 5.32 -10.07 -46.34
CA ILE A 257 5.91 -11.12 -45.50
C ILE A 257 6.04 -12.39 -46.34
N PRO A 258 7.21 -13.04 -46.38
CA PRO A 258 7.38 -14.32 -47.08
C PRO A 258 6.45 -15.39 -46.50
N ASP A 259 5.82 -16.18 -47.38
CA ASP A 259 4.99 -17.30 -46.95
C ASP A 259 5.80 -18.31 -46.13
N ARG A 260 5.20 -18.79 -45.03
CA ARG A 260 5.77 -19.88 -44.23
C ARG A 260 5.65 -21.19 -45.00
N ARG A 261 6.80 -21.74 -45.39
CA ARG A 261 6.94 -23.17 -45.74
C ARG A 261 7.03 -24.03 -44.48
#